data_AF-A0A6V7K2F2-F1
#
_entry.id   AF-A0A6V7K2F2-F1
#
_cell.length_a   1.000
_cell.length_b   1.000
_cell.length_c   1.000
_cell.angle_alpha   90.00
_cell.angle_beta   90.00
_cell.angle_gamma   90.00
#
_symmetry.space_group_name_H-M   'P 1'
#
loop_
_entity.id
_entity.type
_entity.pdbx_description
1 polymer ?
#
loop_
_entity_poly.entity_id
_entity_poly.type
_entity_poly.pdbx_seq_one_letter_code
_entity_poly.pdbx_strand_id
1 'polypeptide(L)'
;FRGLGPTLIVCPATLLEQWVDHFHLWYPPLRVATLHQSGTYHGSTSELLESLKTGGVLITSYTGVLRNSDDIIPYKWHYVILDEGHKIRNPQAKITKVLKKIATPHRLLLTGSPMQNSLKELWSLFDFILPGKLGTLDAFVEHCATPITKGGYANASTLQEATALQVATMLKDAITPYMLRRTKADVQHHLTLPEKNEQVLFCSLTEEQTRLYKDYLISESVTSVLHDKATRGEGRYRAKMLVAVTALRKICNHPDLFTYGSQQGFDGLEGEEDEEDDIDENVEIEQFGHWKKSGKMTVVRSLLKIWKKQGHRALIFTQGRQMMHVLEALAQKEEY
;
A
#
# COMPACT_ATOMS: atom_id res chain seq x y z
N PHE A 1 -34.99 4.15 2.85
CA PHE A 1 -34.38 4.43 1.54
C PHE A 1 -35.03 3.54 0.49
N ARG A 2 -35.58 4.08 -0.60
CA ARG A 2 -36.12 3.31 -1.75
C ARG A 2 -35.37 3.78 -3.01
N GLY A 3 -34.88 2.84 -3.83
CA GLY A 3 -34.16 3.13 -5.09
C GLY A 3 -32.64 3.32 -4.96
N LEU A 4 -31.98 3.53 -6.10
CA LEU A 4 -30.55 3.83 -6.22
C LEU A 4 -30.30 5.30 -5.85
N GLY A 5 -30.04 5.56 -4.57
CA GLY A 5 -29.65 6.89 -4.12
C GLY A 5 -28.15 7.15 -4.26
N PRO A 6 -27.70 8.30 -3.77
CA PRO A 6 -26.31 8.71 -3.95
C PRO A 6 -25.35 7.75 -3.26
N THR A 7 -24.31 7.37 -4.00
CA THR A 7 -23.29 6.41 -3.57
C THR A 7 -21.93 7.07 -3.53
N LEU A 8 -21.19 6.86 -2.45
CA LEU A 8 -19.80 7.29 -2.30
C LEU A 8 -18.88 6.10 -2.49
N ILE A 9 -17.93 6.22 -3.41
CA ILE A 9 -16.83 5.27 -3.60
C ILE A 9 -15.53 5.96 -3.27
N VAL A 10 -14.80 5.40 -2.32
CA VAL A 10 -13.49 5.89 -1.89
C VAL A 10 -12.45 4.87 -2.29
N CYS A 11 -11.51 5.24 -3.16
CA CYS A 11 -10.46 4.36 -3.65
C CYS A 11 -9.08 5.06 -3.62
N PRO A 12 -7.97 4.33 -3.79
CA PRO A 12 -6.68 4.95 -4.08
C PRO A 12 -6.75 5.86 -5.31
N ALA A 13 -5.99 6.98 -5.29
CA ALA A 13 -6.00 7.94 -6.40
C ALA A 13 -5.65 7.29 -7.76
N THR A 14 -4.78 6.27 -7.74
CA THR A 14 -4.37 5.49 -8.92
C THR A 14 -5.49 4.64 -9.53
N LEU A 15 -6.62 4.45 -8.84
CA LEU A 15 -7.74 3.64 -9.31
C LEU A 15 -8.96 4.49 -9.72
N LEU A 16 -8.90 5.82 -9.57
CA LEU A 16 -10.03 6.71 -9.88
C LEU A 16 -10.50 6.57 -11.33
N GLU A 17 -9.55 6.66 -12.28
CA GLU A 17 -9.83 6.56 -13.71
C GLU A 17 -10.41 5.17 -14.06
N GLN A 18 -9.80 4.11 -13.52
CA GLN A 18 -10.28 2.75 -13.73
C GLN A 18 -11.73 2.54 -13.26
N TRP A 19 -12.10 3.11 -12.11
CA TRP A 19 -13.48 3.04 -11.63
C TRP A 19 -14.46 3.75 -12.57
N VAL A 20 -14.10 4.94 -13.07
CA VAL A 20 -14.91 5.68 -14.05
C VAL A 20 -15.08 4.88 -15.33
N ASP A 21 -13.98 4.34 -15.88
CA ASP A 21 -13.99 3.54 -17.10
C ASP A 21 -14.88 2.30 -16.95
N HIS A 22 -14.81 1.62 -15.80
CA HIS A 22 -15.66 0.47 -15.53
C HIS A 22 -17.15 0.84 -15.47
N PHE A 23 -17.53 1.96 -14.86
CA PHE A 23 -18.93 2.37 -14.88
C PHE A 23 -19.42 2.69 -16.28
N HIS A 24 -18.63 3.40 -17.08
CA HIS A 24 -18.99 3.71 -18.46
C HIS A 24 -19.03 2.47 -19.35
N LEU A 25 -18.18 1.48 -19.10
CA LEU A 25 -18.17 0.21 -19.84
C LEU A 25 -19.39 -0.66 -19.49
N TRP A 26 -19.64 -0.88 -18.19
CA TRP A 26 -20.61 -1.87 -17.73
C TRP A 26 -22.03 -1.31 -17.57
N TYR A 27 -22.17 -0.03 -17.23
CA TYR A 27 -23.48 0.61 -17.05
C TYR A 27 -23.45 2.13 -17.37
N PRO A 28 -23.31 2.50 -18.67
CA PRO A 28 -23.18 3.89 -19.11
C PRO A 28 -24.29 4.88 -18.67
N PRO A 29 -25.56 4.47 -18.46
CA PRO A 29 -26.61 5.41 -18.03
C PRO A 29 -26.41 5.98 -16.62
N LEU A 30 -25.53 5.41 -15.81
CA LEU A 30 -25.30 5.86 -14.45
C LEU A 30 -24.46 7.12 -14.42
N ARG A 31 -24.97 8.16 -13.75
CA ARG A 31 -24.22 9.38 -13.51
C ARG A 31 -23.05 9.11 -12.56
N VAL A 32 -21.84 9.34 -13.05
CA VAL A 32 -20.60 9.23 -12.27
C VAL A 32 -19.92 10.59 -12.21
N ALA A 33 -19.48 10.98 -11.03
CA ALA A 33 -18.72 12.19 -10.80
C ALA A 33 -17.45 11.88 -10.02
N THR A 34 -16.35 12.52 -10.40
CA THR A 34 -15.05 12.35 -9.73
C THR A 34 -14.69 13.62 -8.98
N LEU A 35 -14.48 13.50 -7.66
CA LEU A 35 -13.99 14.58 -6.81
C LEU A 35 -12.48 14.40 -6.60
N HIS A 36 -11.71 14.90 -7.57
CA HIS A 36 -10.25 14.92 -7.56
C HIS A 36 -9.76 16.04 -8.50
N GLN A 37 -8.50 16.48 -8.37
CA GLN A 37 -7.91 17.48 -9.28
C GLN A 37 -7.89 17.02 -10.75
N SER A 38 -7.90 15.70 -10.99
CA SER A 38 -8.02 15.11 -12.32
C SER A 38 -9.46 15.07 -12.85
N GLY A 39 -10.44 15.48 -12.05
CA GLY A 39 -11.84 15.58 -12.47
C GLY A 39 -12.07 16.84 -13.31
N THR A 40 -13.08 16.79 -14.19
CA THR A 40 -13.46 17.92 -15.06
C THR A 40 -14.26 19.01 -14.34
N TYR A 41 -14.65 18.78 -13.08
CA TYR A 41 -15.48 19.70 -12.31
C TYR A 41 -14.63 20.59 -11.39
N HIS A 42 -14.64 21.89 -11.66
CA HIS A 42 -13.93 22.92 -10.89
C HIS A 42 -14.84 23.77 -9.97
N GLY A 43 -16.11 23.40 -9.82
CA GLY A 43 -17.07 24.11 -8.98
C GLY A 43 -17.02 23.71 -7.50
N SER A 44 -18.00 24.17 -6.73
CA SER A 44 -18.08 23.86 -5.30
C SER A 44 -18.48 22.40 -5.06
N THR A 45 -17.88 21.74 -4.07
CA THR A 45 -18.21 20.34 -3.74
C THR A 45 -19.70 20.19 -3.43
N SER A 46 -20.30 21.17 -2.76
CA SER A 46 -21.71 21.17 -2.39
C SER A 46 -22.62 21.15 -3.63
N GLU A 47 -22.33 21.93 -4.67
CA GLU A 47 -23.08 21.89 -5.94
C GLU A 47 -22.97 20.54 -6.65
N LEU A 48 -21.78 19.93 -6.66
CA LEU A 48 -21.60 18.59 -7.22
C LEU A 48 -22.45 17.57 -6.47
N LEU A 49 -22.47 17.63 -5.14
CA LEU A 49 -23.28 16.76 -4.30
C LEU A 49 -24.78 16.97 -4.53
N GLU A 50 -25.24 18.22 -4.65
CA GLU A 50 -26.63 18.56 -5.00
C GLU A 50 -27.03 17.90 -6.32
N SER A 51 -26.14 17.92 -7.31
CA SER A 51 -26.38 17.32 -8.62
C SER A 51 -26.54 15.78 -8.57
N LEU A 52 -26.00 15.13 -7.54
CA LEU A 52 -26.06 13.68 -7.34
C LEU A 52 -27.25 13.23 -6.47
N LYS A 53 -28.07 14.17 -5.95
CA LYS A 53 -29.22 13.86 -5.08
C LYS A 53 -30.24 12.95 -5.75
N THR A 54 -30.43 13.09 -7.07
CA THR A 54 -31.41 12.32 -7.85
C THR A 54 -30.92 10.89 -8.18
N GLY A 55 -29.74 10.51 -7.68
CA GLY A 55 -29.07 9.25 -8.00
C GLY A 55 -27.78 9.50 -8.75
N GLY A 56 -26.73 8.77 -8.37
CA GLY A 56 -25.40 8.88 -8.97
C GLY A 56 -24.30 8.38 -8.04
N VAL A 57 -23.10 8.30 -8.58
CA VAL A 57 -21.91 7.82 -7.88
C VAL A 57 -20.88 8.94 -7.80
N LEU A 58 -20.46 9.27 -6.58
CA LEU A 58 -19.30 10.10 -6.34
C LEU A 58 -18.09 9.19 -6.10
N ILE A 59 -17.07 9.32 -6.93
CA ILE A 59 -15.78 8.65 -6.77
C ILE A 59 -14.78 9.67 -6.27
N THR A 60 -14.06 9.36 -5.19
CA THR A 60 -13.01 10.24 -4.66
C THR A 60 -11.88 9.43 -4.06
N SER A 61 -10.75 10.09 -3.82
CA SER A 61 -9.62 9.48 -3.14
C SER A 61 -9.75 9.58 -1.63
N TYR A 62 -9.04 8.72 -0.89
CA TYR A 62 -8.93 8.84 0.56
C TYR A 62 -8.47 10.24 1.03
N THR A 63 -7.59 10.89 0.27
CA THR A 63 -7.14 12.26 0.57
C THR A 63 -8.22 13.29 0.23
N GLY A 64 -8.98 13.08 -0.85
CA GLY A 64 -10.15 13.91 -1.21
C GLY A 64 -11.21 13.94 -0.12
N VAL A 65 -11.54 12.78 0.47
CA VAL A 65 -12.48 12.72 1.61
C VAL A 65 -12.02 13.58 2.79
N LEU A 66 -10.73 13.62 3.08
CA LEU A 66 -10.20 14.45 4.17
C LEU A 66 -10.27 15.94 3.87
N ARG A 67 -10.06 16.33 2.60
CA ARG A 67 -10.10 17.72 2.16
C ARG A 67 -11.53 18.26 2.15
N ASN A 68 -12.49 17.41 1.79
CA ASN A 68 -13.89 17.77 1.61
C ASN A 68 -14.80 17.17 2.69
N SER A 69 -14.27 16.92 3.89
CA SER A 69 -15.01 16.24 4.96
C SER A 69 -16.26 17.01 5.39
N ASP A 70 -16.20 18.35 5.33
CA ASP A 70 -17.27 19.22 5.81
C ASP A 70 -18.52 19.14 4.93
N ASP A 71 -18.35 18.85 3.64
CA ASP A 71 -19.45 18.61 2.70
C ASP A 71 -19.89 17.12 2.69
N ILE A 72 -18.93 16.20 2.75
CA ILE A 72 -19.18 14.76 2.58
C ILE A 72 -19.88 14.14 3.80
N ILE A 73 -19.51 14.53 5.03
CA ILE A 73 -20.07 13.98 6.27
C ILE A 73 -21.57 14.28 6.43
N PRO A 74 -22.06 15.52 6.28
CA PRO A 74 -23.48 15.83 6.48
C PRO A 74 -24.36 15.30 5.34
N TYR A 75 -23.78 14.95 4.20
CA TYR A 75 -24.52 14.44 3.06
C TYR A 75 -25.11 13.04 3.31
N LYS A 76 -26.35 12.81 2.87
CA LYS A 76 -27.11 11.57 3.13
C LYS A 76 -26.81 10.51 2.07
N TRP A 77 -25.76 9.73 2.29
CA TRP A 77 -25.37 8.63 1.41
C TRP A 77 -26.29 7.40 1.59
N HIS A 78 -26.60 6.71 0.49
CA HIS A 78 -27.23 5.38 0.54
C HIS A 78 -26.19 4.27 0.64
N TYR A 79 -25.07 4.42 -0.06
CA TYR A 79 -23.96 3.47 -0.05
C TYR A 79 -22.66 4.19 0.17
N VAL A 80 -21.80 3.61 1.00
CA VAL A 80 -20.38 3.98 1.09
C VAL A 80 -19.56 2.73 0.83
N ILE A 81 -18.74 2.78 -0.20
CA ILE A 81 -17.88 1.69 -0.64
C ILE A 81 -16.43 2.14 -0.48
N LEU A 82 -15.65 1.37 0.27
CA LEU A 82 -14.21 1.59 0.41
C LEU A 82 -13.48 0.53 -0.41
N ASP A 83 -12.78 0.96 -1.43
CA ASP A 83 -11.86 0.13 -2.19
C ASP A 83 -10.45 0.22 -1.61
N GLU A 84 -9.75 -0.91 -1.57
CA GLU A 84 -8.54 -1.09 -0.77
C GLU A 84 -8.73 -0.63 0.69
N GLY A 85 -9.83 -1.06 1.31
CA GLY A 85 -10.25 -0.71 2.67
C GLY A 85 -9.22 -1.01 3.76
N HIS A 86 -8.19 -1.78 3.42
CA HIS A 86 -7.00 -1.94 4.21
C HIS A 86 -6.30 -0.59 4.57
N LYS A 87 -6.63 0.53 3.91
CA LYS A 87 -6.18 1.88 4.26
C LYS A 87 -6.74 2.40 5.60
N ILE A 88 -7.87 1.88 6.09
CA ILE A 88 -8.48 2.29 7.38
C ILE A 88 -8.17 1.31 8.53
N ARG A 89 -7.12 0.49 8.37
CA ARG A 89 -6.64 -0.47 9.37
C ARG A 89 -6.29 0.15 10.72
N ASN A 90 -5.77 1.38 10.73
CA ASN A 90 -5.45 2.09 11.96
C ASN A 90 -6.68 2.83 12.50
N PRO A 91 -7.24 2.45 13.68
CA PRO A 91 -8.38 3.15 14.29
C PRO A 91 -8.12 4.64 14.57
N GLN A 92 -6.86 5.00 14.81
CA GLN A 92 -6.48 6.36 15.21
C GLN A 92 -6.22 7.28 14.02
N ALA A 93 -6.11 6.74 12.80
CA ALA A 93 -5.86 7.54 11.62
C ALA A 93 -7.02 8.53 11.36
N LYS A 94 -6.67 9.77 10.95
CA LYS A 94 -7.64 10.83 10.65
C LYS A 94 -8.69 10.36 9.63
N ILE A 95 -8.24 9.66 8.58
CA ILE A 95 -9.12 9.11 7.54
C ILE A 95 -10.14 8.11 8.10
N THR A 96 -9.70 7.19 8.96
CA THR A 96 -10.59 6.21 9.61
C THR A 96 -11.66 6.90 10.44
N LYS A 97 -11.28 7.92 11.22
CA LYS A 97 -12.22 8.69 12.04
C LYS A 97 -13.23 9.46 11.19
N VAL A 98 -12.80 10.05 10.08
CA VAL A 98 -13.69 10.77 9.15
C VAL A 98 -14.66 9.81 8.47
N LEU A 99 -14.18 8.71 7.90
CA LEU A 99 -15.04 7.74 7.20
C LEU A 99 -16.07 7.09 8.12
N LYS A 100 -15.71 6.80 9.37
CA LYS A 100 -16.65 6.22 10.35
C LYS A 100 -17.78 7.17 10.75
N LYS A 101 -17.57 8.50 10.67
CA LYS A 101 -18.59 9.52 10.95
C LYS A 101 -19.66 9.62 9.85
N ILE A 102 -19.38 9.13 8.64
CA ILE A 102 -20.32 9.21 7.52
C ILE A 102 -21.54 8.31 7.80
N ALA A 103 -22.72 8.91 7.87
CA ALA A 103 -23.97 8.18 8.07
C ALA A 103 -24.44 7.55 6.75
N THR A 104 -24.63 6.24 6.75
CA THR A 104 -25.13 5.50 5.58
C THR A 104 -25.79 4.20 6.05
N PRO A 105 -26.88 3.74 5.40
CA PRO A 105 -27.49 2.44 5.69
C PRO A 105 -26.65 1.26 5.19
N HIS A 106 -25.88 1.45 4.11
CA HIS A 106 -25.09 0.39 3.50
C HIS A 106 -23.60 0.75 3.44
N ARG A 107 -22.76 -0.14 3.96
CA ARG A 107 -21.31 -0.02 4.00
C ARG A 107 -20.67 -1.25 3.40
N LEU A 108 -19.82 -1.05 2.39
CA LEU A 108 -19.06 -2.10 1.73
C LEU A 108 -17.57 -1.79 1.84
N LEU A 109 -16.78 -2.85 2.06
CA LEU A 109 -15.34 -2.75 2.15
C LEU A 109 -14.72 -3.83 1.26
N LEU A 110 -13.95 -3.40 0.27
CA LEU A 110 -13.22 -4.26 -0.64
C LEU A 110 -11.75 -4.28 -0.23
N THR A 111 -11.16 -5.47 -0.14
CA THR A 111 -9.74 -5.63 0.18
C THR A 111 -9.25 -6.97 -0.33
N GLY A 112 -8.11 -6.97 -1.03
CA GLY A 112 -7.43 -8.20 -1.43
C GLY A 112 -6.76 -8.92 -0.25
N SER A 113 -6.55 -8.23 0.87
CA SER A 113 -5.88 -8.73 2.06
C SER A 113 -6.69 -8.40 3.33
N PRO A 114 -7.69 -9.22 3.70
CA PRO A 114 -8.60 -8.89 4.80
C PRO A 114 -7.92 -8.78 6.17
N MET A 115 -6.81 -9.51 6.39
CA MET A 115 -6.02 -9.43 7.62
C MET A 115 -4.54 -9.65 7.29
N GLN A 116 -3.67 -8.67 7.60
CA GLN A 116 -2.23 -8.85 7.43
C GLN A 116 -1.51 -8.99 8.78
N ASN A 117 -1.78 -8.14 9.79
CA ASN A 117 -0.83 -8.07 10.92
C ASN A 117 -1.41 -7.98 12.34
N SER A 118 -2.68 -7.61 12.58
CA SER A 118 -3.23 -7.64 13.95
C SER A 118 -4.76 -7.72 14.04
N LEU A 119 -5.26 -8.26 15.17
CA LEU A 119 -6.69 -8.26 15.49
C LEU A 119 -7.26 -6.85 15.67
N LYS A 120 -6.43 -5.87 16.03
CA LYS A 120 -6.84 -4.45 16.12
C LYS A 120 -7.19 -3.88 14.74
N GLU A 121 -6.46 -4.30 13.70
CA GLU A 121 -6.77 -3.92 12.32
C GLU A 121 -8.12 -4.49 11.89
N LEU A 122 -8.37 -5.77 12.20
CA LEU A 122 -9.65 -6.42 11.93
C LEU A 122 -10.81 -5.67 12.60
N TRP A 123 -10.66 -5.33 13.89
CA TRP A 123 -11.66 -4.54 14.61
C TRP A 123 -11.92 -3.20 13.91
N SER A 124 -10.87 -2.50 13.46
CA SER A 124 -11.03 -1.21 12.77
C SER A 124 -11.91 -1.31 11.52
N LEU A 125 -11.68 -2.36 10.72
CA LEU A 125 -12.43 -2.64 9.49
C LEU A 125 -13.88 -3.01 9.80
N PHE A 126 -14.11 -3.89 10.77
CA PHE A 126 -15.45 -4.32 11.15
C PHE A 126 -16.27 -3.23 11.81
N ASP A 127 -15.65 -2.37 12.61
CA ASP A 127 -16.32 -1.20 13.20
C ASP A 127 -16.74 -0.18 12.13
N PHE A 128 -16.06 -0.15 10.97
CA PHE A 128 -16.59 0.58 9.82
C PHE A 128 -17.82 -0.14 9.23
N ILE A 129 -17.75 -1.44 8.93
CA ILE A 129 -18.85 -2.16 8.25
C ILE A 129 -20.12 -2.23 9.13
N LEU A 130 -19.96 -2.62 10.39
CA LEU A 130 -21.02 -2.81 11.38
C LEU A 130 -20.62 -2.16 12.72
N PRO A 131 -20.83 -0.84 12.86
CA PRO A 131 -20.52 -0.10 14.07
C PRO A 131 -21.18 -0.74 15.31
N GLY A 132 -20.40 -0.95 16.37
CA GLY A 132 -20.89 -1.48 17.64
C GLY A 132 -21.05 -3.00 17.74
N LYS A 133 -20.95 -3.78 16.65
CA LYS A 133 -21.10 -5.25 16.69
C LYS A 133 -20.03 -5.95 17.53
N LEU A 134 -18.79 -5.44 17.48
CA LEU A 134 -17.65 -5.97 18.24
C LEU A 134 -17.38 -5.20 19.55
N GLY A 135 -18.27 -4.30 19.95
CA GLY A 135 -18.07 -3.41 21.09
C GLY A 135 -16.99 -2.35 20.87
N THR A 136 -16.55 -1.72 21.95
CA THR A 136 -15.49 -0.70 21.92
C THR A 136 -14.12 -1.33 21.65
N LEU A 137 -13.17 -0.53 21.16
CA LEU A 137 -11.82 -1.00 20.89
C LEU A 137 -11.16 -1.59 22.15
N ASP A 138 -11.33 -0.95 23.30
CA ASP A 138 -10.72 -1.38 24.55
C ASP A 138 -11.30 -2.73 25.02
N ALA A 139 -12.63 -2.87 25.00
CA ALA A 139 -13.29 -4.12 25.33
C ALA A 139 -12.85 -5.25 24.38
N PHE A 140 -12.76 -4.98 23.08
CA PHE A 140 -12.28 -5.96 22.10
C PHE A 140 -10.82 -6.35 22.34
N VAL A 141 -9.96 -5.40 22.70
CA VAL A 141 -8.55 -5.68 22.98
C VAL A 141 -8.40 -6.54 24.24
N GLU A 142 -9.18 -6.25 25.27
CA GLU A 142 -9.17 -6.98 26.53
C GLU A 142 -9.72 -8.40 26.39
N HIS A 143 -10.89 -8.55 25.76
CA HIS A 143 -11.63 -9.81 25.73
C HIS A 143 -11.30 -10.70 24.52
N CYS A 144 -10.81 -10.12 23.42
CA CYS A 144 -10.48 -10.87 22.20
C CYS A 144 -8.98 -10.83 21.87
N ALA A 145 -8.42 -9.64 21.65
CA ALA A 145 -7.07 -9.54 21.09
C ALA A 145 -5.98 -10.06 22.05
N THR A 146 -6.07 -9.71 23.32
CA THR A 146 -5.07 -10.08 24.33
C THR A 146 -5.06 -11.59 24.63
N PRO A 147 -6.21 -12.26 24.86
CA PRO A 147 -6.24 -13.71 25.06
C PRO A 147 -5.70 -14.47 23.86
N ILE A 148 -6.10 -14.10 22.63
CA ILE A 148 -5.63 -14.76 21.41
C ILE A 148 -4.11 -14.60 21.24
N THR A 149 -3.59 -13.39 21.48
CA THR A 149 -2.14 -13.14 21.37
C THR A 149 -1.36 -13.92 22.42
N LYS A 150 -1.85 -13.98 23.67
CA LYS A 150 -1.20 -14.71 24.76
C LYS A 150 -1.12 -16.21 24.50
N GLY A 151 -2.20 -16.82 24.00
CA GLY A 151 -2.19 -18.24 23.65
C GLY A 151 -1.39 -18.57 22.37
N GLY A 152 -0.97 -17.57 21.60
CA GLY A 152 -0.09 -17.75 20.44
C GLY A 152 1.40 -17.69 20.76
N TYR A 153 1.78 -17.39 22.02
CA TYR A 153 3.19 -17.37 22.41
C TYR A 153 3.73 -18.80 22.63
N ALA A 154 5.00 -19.02 22.28
CA ALA A 154 5.65 -20.33 22.41
C ALA A 154 5.74 -20.85 23.87
N ASN A 155 5.55 -19.97 24.85
CA ASN A 155 5.54 -20.29 26.28
C ASN A 155 4.13 -20.29 26.90
N ALA A 156 3.08 -20.33 26.08
CA ALA A 156 1.71 -20.36 26.55
C ALA A 156 1.42 -21.65 27.34
N SER A 157 0.60 -21.55 28.38
CA SER A 157 0.09 -22.73 29.08
C SER A 157 -1.06 -23.38 28.28
N THR A 158 -1.31 -24.67 28.52
CA THR A 158 -2.42 -25.41 27.88
C THR A 158 -3.77 -24.72 28.07
N LEU A 159 -4.00 -24.09 29.22
CA LEU A 159 -5.22 -23.30 29.48
C LEU A 159 -5.29 -22.04 28.60
N GLN A 160 -4.16 -21.35 28.39
CA GLN A 160 -4.09 -20.16 27.55
C GLN A 160 -4.29 -20.49 26.07
N GLU A 161 -3.73 -21.59 25.59
CA GLU A 161 -3.94 -22.09 24.24
C GLU A 161 -5.42 -22.44 24.00
N ALA A 162 -6.03 -23.20 24.91
CA ALA A 162 -7.45 -23.56 24.82
C ALA A 162 -8.36 -22.32 24.82
N THR A 163 -8.07 -21.35 25.70
CA THR A 163 -8.81 -20.07 25.75
C THR A 163 -8.65 -19.29 24.44
N ALA A 164 -7.43 -19.20 23.91
CA ALA A 164 -7.17 -18.49 22.66
C ALA A 164 -7.93 -19.12 21.47
N LEU A 165 -7.95 -20.45 21.38
CA LEU A 165 -8.68 -21.15 20.32
C LEU A 165 -10.19 -20.92 20.43
N GLN A 166 -10.76 -20.97 21.63
CA GLN A 166 -12.18 -20.72 21.86
C GLN A 166 -12.57 -19.29 21.46
N VAL A 167 -11.81 -18.29 21.92
CA VAL A 167 -12.06 -16.88 21.61
C VAL A 167 -11.86 -16.60 20.11
N ALA A 168 -10.85 -17.19 19.48
CA ALA A 168 -10.61 -17.05 18.04
C ALA A 168 -11.74 -17.66 17.21
N THR A 169 -12.26 -18.82 17.62
CA THR A 169 -13.39 -19.48 16.95
C THR A 169 -14.66 -18.66 17.09
N MET A 170 -14.99 -18.19 18.29
CA MET A 170 -16.13 -17.29 18.53
C MET A 170 -16.04 -16.04 17.64
N LEU A 171 -14.86 -15.41 17.58
CA LEU A 171 -14.65 -14.22 16.76
C LEU A 171 -14.84 -14.54 15.28
N LYS A 172 -14.26 -15.66 14.80
CA LYS A 172 -14.40 -16.12 13.42
C LYS A 172 -15.86 -16.34 13.05
N ASP A 173 -16.63 -17.01 13.89
CA ASP A 173 -18.04 -17.30 13.62
C ASP A 173 -18.89 -16.03 13.61
N ALA A 174 -18.55 -15.05 14.46
CA ALA A 174 -19.24 -13.76 14.48
C ALA A 174 -18.98 -12.92 13.22
N ILE A 175 -17.80 -13.02 12.60
CA ILE A 175 -17.42 -12.21 11.43
C ILE A 175 -17.72 -12.88 10.09
N THR A 176 -17.72 -14.22 10.02
CA THR A 176 -17.82 -14.99 8.78
C THR A 176 -19.06 -14.64 7.93
N PRO A 177 -20.26 -14.45 8.50
CA PRO A 177 -21.45 -14.09 7.70
C PRO A 177 -21.34 -12.77 6.93
N TYR A 178 -20.45 -11.88 7.36
CA TYR A 178 -20.26 -10.56 6.76
C TYR A 178 -19.02 -10.49 5.85
N MET A 179 -18.27 -11.60 5.74
CA MET A 179 -17.05 -11.67 4.94
C MET A 179 -17.25 -12.63 3.78
N LEU A 180 -17.39 -12.09 2.58
CA LEU A 180 -17.33 -12.89 1.36
C LEU A 180 -15.88 -12.99 0.90
N ARG A 181 -15.28 -14.19 1.04
CA ARG A 181 -13.94 -14.49 0.53
C ARG A 181 -14.01 -15.66 -0.45
N ARG A 182 -13.52 -15.44 -1.66
CA ARG A 182 -13.33 -16.49 -2.68
C ARG A 182 -11.85 -16.56 -3.02
N THR A 183 -11.28 -17.74 -3.02
CA THR A 183 -9.91 -17.99 -3.48
C THR A 183 -9.93 -18.35 -4.97
N LYS A 184 -8.79 -18.21 -5.65
CA LYS A 184 -8.69 -18.63 -7.06
C LYS A 184 -8.95 -20.12 -7.25
N ALA A 185 -8.62 -20.95 -6.24
CA ALA A 185 -8.92 -22.37 -6.24
C ALA A 185 -10.45 -22.62 -6.27
N ASP A 186 -11.22 -21.84 -5.51
CA ASP A 186 -12.69 -21.99 -5.44
C ASP A 186 -13.39 -21.66 -6.77
N VAL A 187 -12.76 -20.86 -7.64
CA VAL A 187 -13.32 -20.44 -8.94
C VAL A 187 -12.61 -21.05 -10.15
N GLN A 188 -11.62 -21.94 -9.93
CA GLN A 188 -10.80 -22.53 -11.00
C GLN A 188 -11.65 -23.31 -12.02
N HIS A 189 -12.77 -23.91 -11.59
CA HIS A 189 -13.69 -24.62 -12.48
C HIS A 189 -14.37 -23.73 -13.54
N HIS A 190 -14.43 -22.41 -13.31
CA HIS A 190 -14.99 -21.44 -14.25
C HIS A 190 -13.94 -20.62 -14.99
N LEU A 191 -12.67 -20.74 -14.58
CA LEU A 191 -11.54 -19.95 -15.06
C LEU A 191 -10.42 -20.89 -15.49
N THR A 192 -10.32 -21.16 -16.80
CA THR A 192 -9.16 -21.82 -17.42
C THR A 192 -7.95 -20.88 -17.39
N LEU A 193 -7.34 -20.74 -16.22
CA LEU A 193 -6.08 -20.01 -16.03
C LEU A 193 -4.91 -21.00 -16.09
N PRO A 194 -3.78 -20.64 -16.73
CA PRO A 194 -2.58 -21.45 -16.71
C PRO A 194 -2.00 -21.55 -15.29
N GLU A 195 -1.24 -22.61 -15.01
CA GLU A 195 -0.57 -22.78 -13.71
C GLU A 195 0.42 -21.64 -13.44
N LYS A 196 0.39 -21.13 -12.21
CA LYS A 196 1.30 -20.07 -11.76
C LYS A 196 2.59 -20.72 -11.24
N ASN A 197 3.69 -20.52 -11.95
CA ASN A 197 5.03 -20.90 -11.48
C ASN A 197 5.68 -19.74 -10.72
N GLU A 198 6.05 -19.96 -9.45
CA GLU A 198 6.78 -19.00 -8.63
C GLU A 198 8.22 -19.50 -8.42
N GLN A 199 9.20 -18.62 -8.64
CA GLN A 199 10.62 -18.93 -8.46
C GLN A 199 11.29 -17.79 -7.69
N VAL A 200 12.09 -18.14 -6.69
CA VAL A 200 12.90 -17.18 -5.92
C VAL A 200 14.34 -17.28 -6.41
N LEU A 201 14.87 -16.17 -6.91
CA LEU A 201 16.22 -16.11 -7.47
C LEU A 201 17.20 -15.51 -6.46
N PHE A 202 18.24 -16.26 -6.13
CA PHE A 202 19.33 -15.79 -5.28
C PHE A 202 20.41 -15.14 -6.15
N CYS A 203 20.58 -13.83 -5.98
CA CYS A 203 21.57 -13.05 -6.72
C CYS A 203 22.73 -12.69 -5.78
N SER A 204 23.95 -13.11 -6.12
CA SER A 204 25.15 -12.72 -5.38
C SER A 204 25.44 -11.23 -5.58
N LEU A 205 25.96 -10.56 -4.55
CA LEU A 205 26.46 -9.19 -4.66
C LEU A 205 27.74 -9.16 -5.50
N THR A 206 27.94 -8.09 -6.27
CA THR A 206 29.23 -7.84 -6.95
C THR A 206 30.31 -7.45 -5.94
N GLU A 207 31.57 -7.45 -6.36
CA GLU A 207 32.69 -7.00 -5.51
C GLU A 207 32.50 -5.55 -5.05
N GLU A 208 32.08 -4.67 -5.97
CA GLU A 208 31.77 -3.27 -5.68
C GLU A 208 30.61 -3.13 -4.67
N GLN A 209 29.50 -3.86 -4.88
CA GLN A 209 28.38 -3.86 -3.93
C GLN A 209 28.83 -4.38 -2.56
N THR A 210 29.64 -5.44 -2.52
CA THR A 210 30.13 -6.03 -1.28
C THR A 210 31.02 -5.05 -0.51
N ARG A 211 31.90 -4.34 -1.21
CA ARG A 211 32.74 -3.28 -0.62
C ARG A 211 31.87 -2.18 -0.02
N LEU A 212 30.99 -1.55 -0.81
CA LEU A 212 30.12 -0.48 -0.35
C LEU A 212 29.20 -0.92 0.81
N TYR A 213 28.69 -2.15 0.76
CA TYR A 213 27.85 -2.71 1.81
C TYR A 213 28.64 -2.85 3.12
N LYS A 214 29.87 -3.36 3.07
CA LYS A 214 30.74 -3.49 4.24
C LYS A 214 31.16 -2.13 4.79
N ASP A 215 31.55 -1.19 3.92
CA ASP A 215 31.94 0.16 4.32
C ASP A 215 30.78 0.88 5.01
N TYR A 216 29.56 0.75 4.48
CA TYR A 216 28.36 1.32 5.09
C TYR A 216 28.06 0.69 6.46
N LEU A 217 28.23 -0.62 6.63
CA LEU A 217 28.02 -1.29 7.92
C LEU A 217 28.99 -0.83 9.00
N ILE A 218 30.22 -0.46 8.61
CA ILE A 218 31.25 0.03 9.54
C ILE A 218 31.07 1.53 9.83
N SER A 219 30.31 2.25 8.99
CA SER A 219 30.10 3.68 9.16
C SER A 219 29.51 4.07 10.51
N GLU A 220 29.82 5.29 10.95
CA GLU A 220 29.29 5.87 12.20
C GLU A 220 27.75 5.93 12.19
N SER A 221 27.14 6.04 11.01
CA SER A 221 25.70 6.03 10.84
C SER A 221 25.03 4.72 11.31
N VAL A 222 25.65 3.56 11.05
CA VAL A 222 25.14 2.26 11.47
C VAL A 222 25.61 1.92 12.88
N THR A 223 26.86 2.25 13.20
CA THR A 223 27.44 2.04 14.53
C THR A 223 26.63 2.79 15.59
N SER A 224 26.28 4.06 15.36
CA SER A 224 25.42 4.82 16.26
C SER A 224 24.03 4.17 16.45
N VAL A 225 23.40 3.67 15.39
CA VAL A 225 22.12 2.94 15.49
C VAL A 225 22.24 1.61 16.25
N LEU A 226 23.38 0.92 16.17
CA LEU A 226 23.59 -0.35 16.87
C LEU A 226 23.93 -0.17 18.36
N HIS A 227 24.66 0.90 18.69
CA HIS A 227 25.11 1.20 20.05
C HIS A 227 24.08 1.99 20.87
N ASP A 228 23.19 2.75 20.24
CA ASP A 228 22.10 3.49 20.88
C ASP A 228 20.94 2.55 21.28
N LYS A 229 21.26 1.51 22.06
CA LYS A 229 20.28 0.53 22.59
C LYS A 229 19.43 1.10 23.72
N ALA A 230 19.85 2.20 24.34
CA ALA A 230 19.17 2.85 25.46
C ALA A 230 17.87 3.58 25.03
N THR A 231 17.77 4.01 23.76
CA THR A 231 16.65 4.78 23.20
C THR A 231 15.81 3.97 22.20
N ARG A 232 15.78 2.63 22.31
CA ARG A 232 15.02 1.70 21.45
C ARG A 232 13.52 2.00 21.29
N GLY A 233 12.96 2.89 22.11
CA GLY A 233 11.56 3.34 22.05
C GLY A 233 11.31 4.66 21.32
N GLU A 234 12.34 5.48 21.06
CA GLU A 234 12.18 6.84 20.54
C GLU A 234 12.00 6.88 19.02
N GLY A 235 11.23 7.86 18.53
CA GLY A 235 11.01 8.07 17.10
C GLY A 235 12.30 8.30 16.31
N ARG A 236 13.31 8.93 16.93
CA ARG A 236 14.62 9.21 16.31
C ARG A 236 15.41 7.93 16.02
N TYR A 237 15.42 6.97 16.94
CA TYR A 237 16.07 5.68 16.75
C TYR A 237 15.48 4.92 15.56
N ARG A 238 14.13 4.85 15.49
CA ARG A 238 13.42 4.21 14.37
C ARG A 238 13.69 4.90 13.04
N ALA A 239 13.72 6.23 13.02
CA ALA A 239 14.03 7.00 11.83
C ALA A 239 15.45 6.68 11.30
N LYS A 240 16.46 6.70 12.17
CA LYS A 240 17.84 6.35 11.78
C LYS A 240 17.97 4.91 11.27
N MET A 241 17.27 3.96 11.90
CA MET A 241 17.22 2.57 11.42
C MET A 241 16.60 2.45 10.03
N LEU A 242 15.50 3.16 9.77
CA LEU A 242 14.85 3.15 8.45
C LEU A 242 15.75 3.74 7.37
N VAL A 243 16.52 4.79 7.68
CA VAL A 243 17.55 5.35 6.78
C VAL A 243 18.61 4.30 6.48
N ALA A 244 19.15 3.65 7.51
CA ALA A 244 20.19 2.63 7.35
C ALA A 244 19.73 1.44 6.49
N VAL A 245 18.55 0.91 6.75
CA VAL A 245 17.97 -0.18 5.95
C VAL A 245 17.70 0.28 4.51
N THR A 246 17.25 1.52 4.33
CA THR A 246 17.01 2.09 2.98
C THR A 246 18.31 2.22 2.19
N ALA A 247 19.40 2.66 2.81
CA ALA A 247 20.72 2.74 2.19
C ALA A 247 21.24 1.36 1.76
N LEU A 248 21.20 0.37 2.65
CA LEU A 248 21.58 -1.01 2.32
C LEU A 248 20.73 -1.58 1.17
N ARG A 249 19.43 -1.30 1.16
CA ARG A 249 18.53 -1.70 0.06
C ARG A 249 18.91 -1.03 -1.27
N LYS A 250 19.31 0.24 -1.26
CA LYS A 250 19.81 0.95 -2.47
C LYS A 250 21.06 0.27 -3.00
N ILE A 251 22.06 0.01 -2.15
CA ILE A 251 23.31 -0.68 -2.53
C ILE A 251 23.02 -2.06 -3.16
N CYS A 252 22.14 -2.84 -2.55
CA CYS A 252 21.75 -4.17 -3.05
C CYS A 252 20.98 -4.11 -4.38
N ASN A 253 20.28 -3.02 -4.68
CA ASN A 253 19.59 -2.83 -5.96
C ASN A 253 20.58 -2.39 -7.05
N HIS A 254 21.34 -1.33 -6.79
CA HIS A 254 22.42 -0.87 -7.65
C HIS A 254 23.37 0.06 -6.86
N PRO A 255 24.70 -0.08 -6.97
CA PRO A 255 25.64 0.77 -6.22
C PRO A 255 25.48 2.27 -6.53
N ASP A 256 25.23 2.62 -7.80
CA ASP A 256 25.04 4.01 -8.22
C ASP A 256 23.85 4.72 -7.52
N LEU A 257 22.81 3.98 -7.08
CA LEU A 257 21.69 4.56 -6.33
C LEU A 257 22.09 5.08 -4.95
N PHE A 258 23.18 4.53 -4.40
CA PHE A 258 23.73 4.96 -3.13
C PHE A 258 24.75 6.09 -3.32
N THR A 259 25.66 5.97 -4.29
CA THR A 259 26.74 6.95 -4.51
C THR A 259 26.24 8.29 -5.04
N TYR A 260 25.32 8.31 -6.01
CA TYR A 260 24.74 9.57 -6.49
C TYR A 260 23.88 10.26 -5.42
N GLY A 261 23.17 9.47 -4.61
CA GLY A 261 22.38 10.00 -3.49
C GLY A 261 23.22 10.50 -2.31
N SER A 262 24.52 10.21 -2.26
CA SER A 262 25.44 10.71 -1.23
C SER A 262 26.29 11.89 -1.70
N GLN A 263 26.40 12.13 -3.01
CA GLN A 263 27.05 13.33 -3.56
C GLN A 263 26.20 14.60 -3.44
N GLN A 264 24.88 14.49 -3.32
CA GLN A 264 23.97 15.63 -3.07
C GLN A 264 23.80 16.03 -1.59
N GLY A 265 24.68 15.56 -0.69
CA GLY A 265 24.71 16.03 0.70
C GLY A 265 23.58 15.46 1.58
N PHE A 266 23.92 14.49 2.43
CA PHE A 266 23.09 14.10 3.55
C PHE A 266 23.44 14.98 4.76
N ASP A 267 23.23 16.29 4.64
CA ASP A 267 23.30 17.23 5.76
C ASP A 267 22.29 18.36 5.52
N GLY A 268 21.10 18.26 6.13
CA GLY A 268 20.05 19.27 5.99
C GLY A 268 18.64 18.71 5.96
N LEU A 269 18.00 18.68 7.12
CA LEU A 269 16.55 18.58 7.27
C LEU A 269 15.94 19.99 7.17
N GLU A 270 15.90 20.64 6.01
CA GLU A 270 15.14 21.90 5.82
C GLU A 270 14.59 22.04 4.38
N GLY A 271 13.28 22.34 4.25
CA GLY A 271 12.55 22.75 3.02
C GLY A 271 12.35 21.64 1.98
N GLU A 272 11.19 21.36 1.36
CA GLU A 272 10.27 22.25 0.62
C GLU A 272 11.08 23.32 -0.13
N GLU A 273 11.23 23.26 -1.45
CA GLU A 273 10.17 23.40 -2.46
C GLU A 273 10.54 22.73 -3.80
N ASP A 274 9.52 22.55 -4.64
CA ASP A 274 9.62 22.18 -6.04
C ASP A 274 10.53 23.17 -6.81
N GLU A 275 11.80 22.83 -7.00
CA GLU A 275 12.64 23.48 -8.01
C GLU A 275 13.02 22.45 -9.09
N GLU A 276 12.54 22.72 -10.30
CA GLU A 276 13.00 22.12 -11.55
C GLU A 276 14.46 22.51 -11.76
N ASP A 277 15.38 21.84 -11.07
CA ASP A 277 16.80 22.06 -11.31
C ASP A 277 17.24 21.27 -12.54
N ASP A 278 17.52 22.05 -13.59
CA ASP A 278 18.20 21.66 -14.82
C ASP A 278 19.35 20.69 -14.53
N ILE A 279 19.13 19.42 -14.88
CA ILE A 279 20.17 18.40 -14.90
C ILE A 279 21.16 18.82 -15.99
N ASP A 280 22.33 19.29 -15.59
CA ASP A 280 23.46 19.55 -16.48
C ASP A 280 23.72 18.31 -17.36
N GLU A 281 23.33 18.39 -18.64
CA GLU A 281 23.26 17.28 -19.60
C GLU A 281 24.63 16.67 -19.97
N ASN A 282 25.75 17.15 -19.40
CA ASN A 282 27.09 16.80 -19.88
C ASN A 282 28.05 16.12 -18.88
N VAL A 283 27.58 15.66 -17.71
CA VAL A 283 28.40 14.82 -16.81
C VAL A 283 28.06 13.33 -17.00
N GLU A 284 28.76 12.68 -17.93
CA GLU A 284 28.87 11.22 -18.14
C GLU A 284 27.65 10.34 -17.74
N ILE A 285 26.52 10.56 -18.41
CA ILE A 285 25.30 9.71 -18.33
C ILE A 285 25.58 8.26 -18.82
N GLU A 286 26.72 7.98 -19.47
CA GLU A 286 27.03 6.65 -20.00
C GLU A 286 27.34 5.57 -18.94
N GLN A 287 27.66 5.94 -17.69
CA GLN A 287 28.06 4.97 -16.65
C GLN A 287 27.05 4.80 -15.49
N PHE A 288 26.01 5.64 -15.42
CA PHE A 288 24.98 5.52 -14.40
C PHE A 288 24.09 4.31 -14.66
N GLY A 289 23.96 3.43 -13.67
CA GLY A 289 23.07 2.27 -13.77
C GLY A 289 23.63 1.12 -14.60
N HIS A 290 24.95 1.06 -14.84
CA HIS A 290 25.53 0.02 -15.67
C HIS A 290 25.31 -1.39 -15.07
N TRP A 291 24.58 -2.24 -15.78
CA TRP A 291 24.07 -3.53 -15.28
C TRP A 291 25.12 -4.48 -14.67
N LYS A 292 26.39 -4.43 -15.11
CA LYS A 292 27.48 -5.26 -14.54
C LYS A 292 27.81 -4.92 -13.08
N LYS A 293 27.52 -3.70 -12.64
CA LYS A 293 27.82 -3.25 -11.27
C LYS A 293 26.88 -3.87 -10.24
N SER A 294 25.72 -4.40 -10.67
CA SER A 294 24.73 -5.03 -9.78
C SER A 294 24.47 -6.49 -10.15
N GLY A 295 24.55 -7.38 -9.16
CA GLY A 295 24.29 -8.81 -9.35
C GLY A 295 22.84 -9.07 -9.80
N LYS A 296 21.89 -8.33 -9.22
CA LYS A 296 20.47 -8.39 -9.62
C LYS A 296 20.28 -7.95 -11.07
N MET A 297 20.93 -6.87 -11.49
CA MET A 297 20.81 -6.37 -12.87
C MET A 297 21.40 -7.33 -13.89
N THR A 298 22.48 -8.02 -13.54
CA THR A 298 23.07 -9.08 -14.37
C THR A 298 22.09 -10.23 -14.59
N VAL A 299 21.38 -10.65 -13.54
CA VAL A 299 20.35 -11.69 -13.60
C VAL A 299 19.14 -11.21 -14.41
N VAL A 300 18.63 -10.00 -14.16
CA VAL A 300 17.51 -9.41 -14.91
C VAL A 300 17.81 -9.36 -16.40
N ARG A 301 18.97 -8.85 -16.80
CA ARG A 301 19.41 -8.83 -18.21
C ARG A 301 19.44 -10.23 -18.80
N SER A 302 19.94 -11.22 -18.07
CA SER A 302 20.03 -12.60 -18.55
C SER A 302 18.64 -13.22 -18.78
N LEU A 303 17.70 -12.98 -17.87
CA LEU A 303 16.31 -13.45 -17.99
C LEU A 303 15.58 -12.77 -19.15
N LEU A 304 15.68 -11.44 -19.26
CA LEU A 304 15.04 -10.69 -20.34
C LEU A 304 15.53 -11.13 -21.72
N LYS A 305 16.83 -11.43 -21.87
CA LYS A 305 17.37 -11.99 -23.12
C LYS A 305 16.76 -13.34 -23.47
N ILE A 306 16.57 -14.21 -22.49
CA ILE A 306 15.94 -15.53 -22.70
C ILE A 306 14.47 -15.34 -23.09
N TRP A 307 13.73 -14.49 -22.36
CA TRP A 307 12.31 -14.26 -22.60
C TRP A 307 12.03 -13.53 -23.91
N LYS A 308 12.88 -12.59 -24.33
CA LYS A 308 12.81 -11.96 -25.65
C LYS A 308 13.00 -13.00 -26.76
N LYS A 309 14.00 -13.89 -26.63
CA LYS A 309 14.21 -15.00 -27.58
C LYS A 309 13.02 -15.97 -27.66
N GLN A 310 12.31 -16.15 -26.54
CA GLN A 310 11.12 -16.99 -26.46
C GLN A 310 9.82 -16.26 -26.89
N GLY A 311 9.88 -14.96 -27.20
CA GLY A 311 8.71 -14.16 -27.55
C GLY A 311 7.74 -13.91 -26.39
N HIS A 312 8.21 -14.00 -25.14
CA HIS A 312 7.40 -13.74 -23.96
C HIS A 312 7.34 -12.25 -23.64
N ARG A 313 6.16 -11.78 -23.17
CA ARG A 313 6.00 -10.45 -22.57
C ARG A 313 6.32 -10.54 -21.08
N ALA A 314 7.11 -9.59 -20.57
CA ALA A 314 7.53 -9.52 -19.18
C ALA A 314 7.00 -8.25 -18.51
N LEU A 315 6.62 -8.37 -17.23
CA LEU A 315 6.33 -7.24 -16.36
C LEU A 315 7.42 -7.15 -15.30
N ILE A 316 8.03 -5.98 -15.15
CA ILE A 316 9.08 -5.72 -14.16
C ILE A 316 8.53 -4.78 -13.10
N PHE A 317 8.59 -5.21 -11.84
CA PHE A 317 8.12 -4.42 -10.71
C PHE A 317 9.31 -3.88 -9.91
N THR A 318 9.28 -2.58 -9.61
CA THR A 318 10.28 -1.91 -8.76
C THR A 318 9.60 -0.98 -7.77
N GLN A 319 10.24 -0.75 -6.62
CA GLN A 319 9.73 0.08 -5.53
C GLN A 319 10.22 1.54 -5.58
N GLY A 320 11.13 1.89 -6.49
CA GLY A 320 11.73 3.22 -6.55
C GLY A 320 11.86 3.75 -7.98
N ARG A 321 11.52 5.04 -8.16
CA ARG A 321 11.60 5.74 -9.46
C ARG A 321 13.02 5.77 -10.02
N GLN A 322 14.03 5.99 -9.18
CA GLN A 322 15.44 5.94 -9.62
C GLN A 322 15.82 4.58 -10.21
N MET A 323 15.34 3.48 -9.62
CA MET A 323 15.58 2.13 -10.15
C MET A 323 14.78 1.88 -11.44
N MET A 324 13.62 2.52 -11.61
CA MET A 324 12.86 2.48 -12.86
C MET A 324 13.66 3.07 -14.02
N HIS A 325 14.30 4.23 -13.82
CA HIS A 325 15.17 4.84 -14.83
C HIS A 325 16.37 3.94 -15.20
N VAL A 326 16.98 3.27 -14.21
CA VAL A 326 18.06 2.30 -14.47
C VAL A 326 17.58 1.10 -15.31
N LEU A 327 16.37 0.59 -15.03
CA LEU A 327 15.77 -0.51 -15.80
C LEU A 327 15.35 -0.07 -17.20
N GLU A 328 14.82 1.15 -17.33
CA GLU A 328 14.44 1.76 -18.60
C GLU A 328 15.65 1.96 -19.51
N ALA A 329 16.76 2.52 -18.98
CA ALA A 329 18.00 2.68 -19.70
C ALA A 329 18.56 1.32 -20.18
N LEU A 330 18.48 0.27 -19.35
CA LEU A 330 18.84 -1.09 -19.77
C LEU A 330 17.95 -1.58 -20.91
N ALA A 331 16.64 -1.35 -20.83
CA ALA A 331 15.68 -1.81 -21.83
C ALA A 331 15.85 -1.11 -23.18
N GLN A 332 16.06 0.21 -23.16
CA GLN A 332 16.38 0.99 -24.36
C GLN A 332 17.69 0.52 -25.00
N LYS A 333 18.75 0.32 -24.21
CA LYS A 333 20.08 -0.09 -24.71
C LYS A 333 20.12 -1.49 -25.32
N GLU A 334 19.27 -2.41 -24.86
CA GLU A 334 19.18 -3.79 -25.38
C GLU A 334 17.97 -4.00 -26.31
N GLU A 335 17.27 -2.91 -26.65
CA GLU A 335 16.12 -2.83 -27.56
C GLU A 335 15.00 -3.83 -27.21
N TYR A 336 14.70 -4.00 -25.92
CA TYR A 336 13.69 -4.99 -25.47
C TYR A 336 12.26 -4.67 -25.88
#